data_AF-A0A0S6UWA3-F1
#
_entry.id   AF-A0A0S6UWA3-F1
#
_cell.length_a   1.000
_cell.length_b   1.000
_cell.length_c   1.000
_cell.angle_alpha   90.00
_cell.angle_beta   90.00
_cell.angle_gamma   90.00
#
_symmetry.space_group_name_H-M   'P 1'
#
loop_
_entity.id
_entity.type
_entity.pdbx_description
1 polymer ?
#
loop_
_entity_poly.entity_id
_entity_poly.type
_entity_poly.pdbx_seq_one_letter_code
_entity_poly.pdbx_strand_id
1 'polypeptide(L)'
;MLSTAYAAAGDSPSSPPSSDTSTKKGKKKSSSVSDPKFLAAYRTAYAAIYDKHDYTGAIGQLKSLKRDDVADVANLIGYSYRKLGDYQTSKVYYELALKDDPNHVRTWQYYGLWQLEQGNREQAQYHLGKIASLAGTGSSEYRSLAEALDKPTGATLVY
;
A
#
# COMPACT_ATOMS: atom_id res chain seq x y z
N MET A 1 -15.26 -11.52 28.74
CA MET A 1 -13.83 -11.17 28.68
C MET A 1 -13.43 -11.13 27.21
N LEU A 2 -13.41 -9.94 26.58
CA LEU A 2 -13.11 -9.81 25.15
C LEU A 2 -11.58 -9.81 24.93
N SER A 3 -11.06 -10.86 24.31
CA SER A 3 -9.67 -10.92 23.86
C SER A 3 -9.60 -10.61 22.37
N THR A 4 -9.27 -9.37 22.04
CA THR A 4 -8.96 -8.95 20.67
C THR A 4 -7.54 -9.42 20.32
N ALA A 5 -7.43 -10.48 19.52
CA ALA A 5 -6.16 -10.94 18.97
C ALA A 5 -6.01 -10.46 17.53
N TYR A 6 -5.26 -9.38 17.31
CA TYR A 6 -4.84 -8.93 15.99
C TYR A 6 -3.51 -9.61 15.65
N ALA A 7 -3.54 -10.65 14.81
CA ALA A 7 -2.34 -11.24 14.22
C ALA A 7 -1.95 -10.43 12.97
N ALA A 8 -1.11 -9.41 13.14
CA ALA A 8 -0.51 -8.66 12.04
C ALA A 8 0.71 -9.44 11.49
N ALA A 9 0.48 -10.34 10.53
CA ALA A 9 1.56 -10.98 9.79
C ALA A 9 2.20 -9.97 8.80
N GLY A 10 3.39 -9.48 9.17
CA GLY A 10 4.53 -9.24 8.26
C GLY A 10 4.34 -8.35 7.03
N ASP A 11 3.87 -7.11 7.20
CA ASP A 11 4.13 -6.05 6.21
C ASP A 11 5.38 -5.28 6.66
N SER A 12 6.56 -5.87 6.44
CA SER A 12 7.82 -5.21 6.75
C SER A 12 7.95 -3.97 5.86
N PRO A 13 8.07 -2.75 6.42
CA PRO A 13 8.07 -1.53 5.63
C PRO A 13 9.31 -1.48 4.72
N SER A 14 9.10 -1.49 3.40
CA SER A 14 10.09 -0.95 2.46
C SER A 14 10.22 0.54 2.76
N SER A 15 11.43 1.00 3.10
CA SER A 15 11.75 2.38 3.46
C SER A 15 11.00 3.40 2.60
N PRO A 16 10.63 4.58 3.14
CA PRO A 16 10.07 5.65 2.31
C PRO A 16 11.02 5.85 1.11
N PRO A 17 10.49 6.03 -0.11
CA PRO A 17 11.33 6.05 -1.30
C PRO A 17 12.47 7.05 -1.10
N SER A 18 13.70 6.53 -1.01
CA SER A 18 14.90 7.34 -1.17
C SER A 18 14.89 7.79 -2.62
N SER A 19 14.95 9.09 -2.84
CA SER A 19 15.09 9.68 -4.16
C SER A 19 16.42 9.25 -4.77
N ASP A 20 16.47 8.06 -5.38
CA ASP A 20 17.53 7.62 -6.25
C ASP A 20 16.97 7.31 -7.64
N THR A 21 17.50 8.02 -8.62
CA THR A 21 16.90 8.23 -9.92
C THR A 21 17.28 7.09 -10.84
N SER A 22 16.32 6.22 -11.18
CA SER A 22 16.43 5.35 -12.36
C SER A 22 15.49 5.86 -13.46
N THR A 23 16.11 6.54 -14.42
CA THR A 23 15.50 7.13 -15.61
C THR A 23 14.62 6.16 -16.40
N LYS A 24 13.32 6.47 -16.53
CA LYS A 24 12.54 6.21 -17.76
C LYS A 24 11.45 7.28 -17.95
N LYS A 25 11.42 7.77 -19.18
CA LYS A 25 10.82 9.00 -19.69
C LYS A 25 9.29 8.89 -19.79
N GLY A 26 8.54 9.80 -19.16
CA GLY A 26 7.12 9.99 -19.49
C GLY A 26 6.25 10.74 -18.48
N LYS A 27 5.95 12.01 -18.80
CA LYS A 27 4.85 12.88 -18.32
C LYS A 27 5.05 13.70 -17.03
N LYS A 28 4.91 15.02 -17.23
CA LYS A 28 5.13 16.15 -16.33
C LYS A 28 4.17 16.14 -15.11
N LYS A 29 4.71 15.96 -13.90
CA LYS A 29 4.23 16.54 -12.62
C LYS A 29 5.36 16.69 -11.56
N SER A 30 6.64 16.59 -11.96
CA SER A 30 7.77 16.36 -11.04
C SER A 30 8.32 17.57 -10.28
N SER A 31 7.75 18.77 -10.42
CA SER A 31 8.29 19.94 -9.70
C SER A 31 7.80 20.05 -8.25
N SER A 32 6.81 19.25 -7.82
CA SER A 32 6.20 19.37 -6.48
C SER A 32 6.40 18.15 -5.56
N VAL A 33 6.75 16.97 -6.09
CA VAL A 33 7.02 15.77 -5.26
C VAL A 33 8.40 15.86 -4.60
N SER A 34 9.29 16.69 -5.13
CA SER A 34 10.64 16.93 -4.59
C SER A 34 10.70 18.09 -3.58
N ASP A 35 9.56 18.68 -3.19
CA ASP A 35 9.52 19.74 -2.19
C ASP A 35 9.98 19.17 -0.83
N PRO A 36 11.04 19.71 -0.19
CA PRO A 36 11.52 19.24 1.10
C PRO A 36 10.43 19.22 2.19
N LYS A 37 9.49 20.18 2.15
CA LYS A 37 8.38 20.25 3.11
C LYS A 37 7.38 19.12 2.87
N PHE A 38 7.08 18.82 1.60
CA PHE A 38 6.25 17.67 1.25
C PHE A 38 6.90 16.37 1.72
N LEU A 39 8.19 16.17 1.42
CA LEU A 39 8.92 14.97 1.83
C LEU A 39 8.99 14.81 3.34
N ALA A 40 9.21 15.89 4.10
CA ALA A 40 9.22 15.85 5.56
C ALA A 40 7.85 15.48 6.14
N ALA A 41 6.78 16.07 5.61
CA ALA A 41 5.41 15.76 6.06
C ALA A 41 4.98 14.34 5.64
N TYR A 42 5.37 13.89 4.44
CA TYR A 42 5.16 12.52 3.99
C TYR A 42 5.89 11.51 4.88
N ARG A 43 7.15 11.77 5.24
CA ARG A 43 7.91 10.94 6.20
C ARG A 43 7.25 10.90 7.59
N THR A 44 6.68 12.03 8.02
CA THR A 44 5.95 12.09 9.30
C THR A 44 4.72 11.19 9.27
N ALA A 45 3.95 11.23 8.18
CA ALA A 45 2.82 10.32 7.98
C ALA A 45 3.26 8.85 7.86
N TYR A 46 4.37 8.60 7.18
CA TYR A 46 4.95 7.27 7.08
C TYR A 46 5.28 6.70 8.48
N ALA A 47 5.96 7.47 9.32
CA ALA A 47 6.25 7.08 10.70
C ALA A 47 4.96 6.87 11.53
N ALA A 48 3.93 7.69 11.32
CA ALA A 48 2.64 7.49 11.97
C ALA A 48 2.01 6.12 11.60
N ILE A 49 2.13 5.69 10.34
CA ILE A 49 1.59 4.41 9.87
C ILE A 49 2.38 3.22 10.40
N TYR A 50 3.70 3.21 10.20
CA TYR A 50 4.51 2.00 10.41
C TYR A 50 5.15 1.92 11.79
N ASP A 51 5.44 3.06 12.43
CA ASP A 51 6.09 3.06 13.76
C ASP A 51 5.05 3.20 14.87
N LYS A 52 3.98 3.98 14.63
CA LYS A 52 2.97 4.31 15.66
C LYS A 52 1.64 3.59 15.47
N HIS A 53 1.41 2.99 14.30
CA HIS A 53 0.11 2.43 13.92
C HIS A 53 -1.07 3.42 14.07
N ASP A 54 -0.79 4.72 14.00
CA ASP A 54 -1.78 5.80 14.06
C ASP A 54 -2.33 6.07 12.65
N TYR A 55 -3.20 5.18 12.19
CA TYR A 55 -3.78 5.24 10.85
C TYR A 55 -4.69 6.46 10.67
N THR A 56 -5.45 6.83 11.69
CA THR A 56 -6.34 8.00 11.63
C THR A 56 -5.54 9.31 11.54
N GLY A 57 -4.52 9.46 12.38
CA GLY A 57 -3.62 10.61 12.33
C GLY A 57 -2.85 10.67 11.01
N ALA A 58 -2.35 9.54 10.52
CA ALA A 58 -1.67 9.45 9.23
C ALA A 58 -2.56 9.88 8.07
N ILE A 59 -3.84 9.46 8.03
CA ILE A 59 -4.80 9.91 7.01
C ILE A 59 -4.95 11.43 7.05
N GLY A 60 -5.09 12.02 8.24
CA GLY A 60 -5.16 13.48 8.40
C GLY A 60 -3.91 14.18 7.86
N GLN A 61 -2.72 13.67 8.21
CA GLN A 61 -1.44 14.20 7.73
C GLN A 61 -1.31 14.09 6.21
N LEU A 62 -1.61 12.93 5.62
CA LEU A 62 -1.54 12.71 4.17
C LEU A 62 -2.54 13.59 3.40
N LYS A 63 -3.78 13.71 3.88
CA LYS A 63 -4.79 14.60 3.27
C LYS A 63 -4.43 16.07 3.38
N SER A 64 -3.70 16.47 4.43
CA SER A 64 -3.21 17.84 4.59
C SER A 64 -2.19 18.24 3.52
N LEU A 65 -1.52 17.26 2.89
CA LEU A 65 -0.59 17.50 1.80
C LEU A 65 -1.30 18.00 0.54
N LYS A 66 -2.62 17.77 0.39
CA LYS A 66 -3.39 18.08 -0.83
C LYS A 66 -2.79 17.46 -2.09
N ARG A 67 -2.26 16.24 -1.93
CA ARG A 67 -1.58 15.43 -2.95
C ARG A 67 -2.11 14.01 -2.98
N ASP A 68 -3.38 13.82 -2.64
CA ASP A 68 -4.08 12.54 -2.76
C ASP A 68 -4.20 12.06 -4.22
N ASP A 69 -3.83 12.90 -5.19
CA ASP A 69 -3.65 12.56 -6.58
C ASP A 69 -2.31 11.87 -6.90
N VAL A 70 -1.36 11.80 -5.96
CA VAL A 70 -0.06 11.13 -6.15
C VAL A 70 -0.14 9.69 -5.67
N ALA A 71 0.31 8.75 -6.49
CA ALA A 71 0.25 7.31 -6.21
C ALA A 71 0.79 6.93 -4.82
N ASP A 72 1.94 7.46 -4.42
CA ASP A 72 2.55 7.23 -3.10
C ASP A 72 1.68 7.66 -1.91
N VAL A 73 0.96 8.78 -2.06
CA VAL A 73 0.09 9.34 -1.01
C VAL A 73 -1.22 8.58 -0.96
N ALA A 74 -1.86 8.40 -2.12
CA ALA A 74 -3.09 7.64 -2.26
C ALA A 74 -2.93 6.20 -1.75
N ASN A 75 -1.82 5.54 -2.07
CA ASN A 75 -1.52 4.19 -1.59
C ASN A 75 -1.47 4.12 -0.06
N LEU A 76 -0.80 5.07 0.62
CA LEU A 76 -0.72 5.09 2.08
C LEU A 76 -2.06 5.44 2.75
N ILE A 77 -2.87 6.31 2.13
CA ILE A 77 -4.23 6.57 2.60
C ILE A 77 -5.07 5.29 2.48
N GLY A 78 -5.01 4.61 1.33
CA GLY A 78 -5.72 3.35 1.10
C GLY A 78 -5.29 2.24 2.08
N TYR A 79 -3.99 2.12 2.33
CA TYR A 79 -3.45 1.21 3.35
C TYR A 79 -3.97 1.53 4.75
N SER A 80 -3.97 2.81 5.12
CA SER A 80 -4.46 3.25 6.43
C SER A 80 -5.95 2.91 6.62
N TYR A 81 -6.78 3.14 5.59
CA TYR A 81 -8.19 2.74 5.63
C TYR A 81 -8.38 1.22 5.73
N ARG A 82 -7.56 0.43 5.02
CA ARG A 82 -7.57 -1.04 5.13
C ARG A 82 -7.31 -1.49 6.57
N LYS A 83 -6.30 -0.89 7.22
CA LYS A 83 -5.96 -1.21 8.62
C LYS A 83 -7.03 -0.79 9.61
N LEU A 84 -7.85 0.21 9.27
CA LEU A 84 -9.03 0.61 10.03
C LEU A 84 -10.28 -0.23 9.72
N GLY A 85 -10.21 -1.18 8.78
CA GLY A 85 -11.34 -2.02 8.36
C GLY A 85 -12.31 -1.34 7.38
N ASP A 86 -12.04 -0.11 6.97
CA ASP A 86 -12.81 0.57 5.92
C ASP A 86 -12.31 0.13 4.54
N TYR A 87 -12.67 -1.10 4.18
CA TYR A 87 -12.25 -1.72 2.93
C TYR A 87 -12.81 -1.02 1.69
N GLN A 88 -13.98 -0.39 1.79
CA GLN A 88 -14.60 0.33 0.68
C GLN A 88 -13.80 1.58 0.33
N THR A 89 -13.48 2.41 1.34
CA THR A 89 -12.67 3.60 1.13
C THR A 89 -11.24 3.23 0.73
N SER A 90 -10.68 2.18 1.32
CA SER A 90 -9.36 1.65 0.96
C SER A 90 -9.25 1.35 -0.54
N LYS A 91 -10.23 0.63 -1.10
CA LYS A 91 -10.29 0.29 -2.52
C LYS A 91 -10.26 1.53 -3.42
N VAL A 92 -11.07 2.55 -3.10
CA VAL A 92 -11.13 3.81 -3.87
C VAL A 92 -9.75 4.46 -3.95
N TYR A 93 -8.99 4.47 -2.86
CA TYR A 93 -7.65 5.05 -2.84
C TYR A 93 -6.61 4.21 -3.57
N TYR A 94 -6.69 2.89 -3.55
CA TYR A 94 -5.81 2.05 -4.39
C TYR A 94 -6.09 2.26 -5.88
N GLU A 95 -7.36 2.35 -6.28
CA GLU A 95 -7.74 2.65 -7.65
C GLU A 95 -7.28 4.05 -8.07
N LEU A 96 -7.37 5.03 -7.17
CA LEU A 96 -6.84 6.37 -7.39
C LEU A 96 -5.31 6.36 -7.59
N ALA A 97 -4.59 5.61 -6.77
CA ALA A 97 -3.14 5.48 -6.90
C ALA A 97 -2.73 4.84 -8.24
N LEU A 98 -3.42 3.77 -8.67
CA LEU A 98 -3.16 3.13 -9.97
C LEU A 98 -3.63 3.96 -11.16
N LYS A 99 -4.56 4.88 -10.96
CA LYS A 99 -4.96 5.85 -11.97
C LYS A 99 -3.88 6.90 -12.22
N ASP A 100 -3.16 7.32 -11.18
CA ASP A 100 -2.02 8.23 -11.30
C ASP A 100 -0.79 7.50 -11.88
N ASP A 101 -0.42 6.37 -11.28
CA ASP A 101 0.67 5.52 -11.77
C ASP A 101 0.23 4.04 -11.89
N PRO A 102 -0.13 3.59 -13.10
CA PRO A 102 -0.48 2.19 -13.38
C PRO A 102 0.67 1.21 -13.15
N ASN A 103 1.91 1.69 -13.03
CA ASN A 103 3.09 0.87 -12.79
C ASN A 103 3.53 0.92 -11.31
N HIS A 104 2.73 1.51 -10.42
CA HIS A 104 3.06 1.63 -9.01
C HIS A 104 3.01 0.28 -8.29
N VAL A 105 4.16 -0.38 -8.22
CA VAL A 105 4.32 -1.76 -7.74
C VAL A 105 3.75 -1.96 -6.33
N ARG A 106 4.00 -1.01 -5.42
CA ARG A 106 3.51 -1.08 -4.05
C ARG A 106 1.98 -1.06 -3.96
N THR A 107 1.30 -0.29 -4.82
CA THR A 107 -0.17 -0.33 -4.85
C THR A 107 -0.67 -1.67 -5.36
N TRP A 108 -0.05 -2.26 -6.39
CA TRP A 108 -0.44 -3.59 -6.86
C TRP A 108 -0.30 -4.65 -5.76
N GLN A 109 0.76 -4.57 -4.95
CA GLN A 109 0.94 -5.44 -3.77
C GLN A 109 -0.18 -5.22 -2.75
N TYR A 110 -0.39 -3.99 -2.28
CA TYR A 110 -1.36 -3.70 -1.23
C TYR A 110 -2.80 -3.97 -1.66
N TYR A 111 -3.12 -3.72 -2.92
CA TYR A 111 -4.42 -4.05 -3.48
C TYR A 111 -4.59 -5.56 -3.68
N GLY A 112 -3.55 -6.29 -4.09
CA GLY A 112 -3.58 -7.75 -4.14
C GLY A 112 -3.79 -8.38 -2.76
N LEU A 113 -3.10 -7.88 -1.73
CA LEU A 113 -3.29 -8.31 -0.35
C LEU A 113 -4.70 -7.95 0.16
N TRP A 114 -5.23 -6.79 -0.21
CA TRP A 114 -6.62 -6.41 0.05
C TRP A 114 -7.60 -7.40 -0.60
N GLN A 115 -7.36 -7.83 -1.85
CA GLN A 115 -8.19 -8.82 -2.53
C GLN A 115 -8.20 -10.16 -1.78
N LEU A 116 -7.05 -10.60 -1.25
CA LEU A 116 -7.00 -11.81 -0.42
C LEU A 116 -7.85 -11.70 0.85
N GLU A 117 -7.82 -10.56 1.53
CA GLU A 117 -8.65 -10.32 2.71
C GLU A 117 -10.15 -10.34 2.39
N GLN A 118 -10.54 -9.97 1.16
CA GLN A 118 -11.91 -10.08 0.68
C GLN A 118 -12.27 -11.49 0.18
N GLY A 119 -11.34 -12.46 0.21
CA GLY A 119 -11.52 -13.81 -0.32
C GLY A 119 -11.36 -13.92 -1.85
N ASN A 120 -10.97 -12.84 -2.53
CA ASN A 120 -10.85 -12.79 -3.99
C ASN A 120 -9.47 -13.27 -4.45
N ARG A 121 -9.20 -14.56 -4.25
CA ARG A 121 -7.88 -15.16 -4.54
C ARG A 121 -7.43 -15.01 -5.99
N GLU A 122 -8.34 -15.21 -6.95
CA GLU A 122 -8.03 -15.06 -8.38
C GLU A 122 -7.60 -13.62 -8.72
N GLN A 123 -8.27 -12.63 -8.12
CA GLN A 123 -7.89 -11.23 -8.29
C GLN A 123 -6.52 -10.95 -7.67
N ALA A 124 -6.22 -11.52 -6.51
CA ALA A 124 -4.88 -11.41 -5.93
C ALA A 124 -3.80 -12.03 -6.81
N GLN A 125 -4.06 -13.16 -7.47
CA GLN A 125 -3.14 -13.74 -8.46
C GLN A 125 -2.94 -12.84 -9.68
N TYR A 126 -3.99 -12.18 -10.16
CA TYR A 126 -3.86 -11.17 -11.22
C TYR A 126 -2.91 -10.03 -10.80
N HIS A 127 -3.06 -9.52 -9.57
CA HIS A 127 -2.19 -8.48 -9.03
C HIS A 127 -0.74 -8.96 -8.90
N LEU A 128 -0.54 -10.20 -8.45
CA LEU A 128 0.78 -10.83 -8.39
C LEU A 128 1.46 -10.89 -9.77
N GLY A 129 0.70 -11.25 -10.81
CA GLY A 129 1.19 -11.23 -12.20
C GLY A 129 1.59 -9.84 -12.69
N LYS A 130 0.86 -8.79 -12.27
CA LYS A 130 1.25 -7.40 -12.55
C LYS A 130 2.56 -7.04 -11.88
N ILE A 131 2.74 -7.38 -10.60
CA ILE A 131 3.99 -7.14 -9.88
C ILE A 131 5.15 -7.88 -10.56
N ALA A 132 4.96 -9.15 -10.94
CA ALA A 132 5.98 -9.93 -11.65
C ALA A 132 6.42 -9.25 -12.96
N SER A 133 5.46 -8.69 -13.71
CA SER A 133 5.73 -8.01 -14.98
C SER A 133 6.46 -6.68 -14.81
N LEU A 134 6.23 -5.99 -13.68
CA LEU A 134 6.77 -4.64 -13.42
C LEU A 134 8.12 -4.67 -12.68
N ALA A 135 8.25 -5.51 -11.66
CA ALA A 135 9.39 -5.55 -10.74
C ALA A 135 10.12 -6.91 -10.71
N GLY A 136 9.60 -7.92 -11.42
CA GLY A 136 10.13 -9.28 -11.37
C GLY A 136 9.73 -10.05 -10.10
N THR A 137 9.94 -11.36 -10.14
CA THR A 137 9.60 -12.28 -9.03
C THR A 137 10.57 -12.22 -7.85
N GLY A 138 11.71 -11.55 -8.02
CA GLY A 138 12.68 -11.32 -6.95
C GLY A 138 12.34 -10.13 -6.03
N SER A 139 11.34 -9.32 -6.38
CA SER A 139 10.95 -8.14 -5.62
C SER A 139 10.31 -8.52 -4.27
N SER A 140 10.51 -7.66 -3.26
CA SER A 140 9.86 -7.77 -1.94
C SER A 140 8.33 -7.83 -2.07
N GLU A 141 7.78 -7.01 -2.96
CA GLU A 141 6.38 -6.84 -3.23
C GLU A 141 5.78 -8.13 -3.81
N TYR A 142 6.48 -8.76 -4.76
CA TYR A 142 6.06 -10.05 -5.31
C TYR A 142 6.08 -11.13 -4.23
N ARG A 143 7.20 -11.27 -3.52
CA ARG A 143 7.36 -12.32 -2.50
C ARG A 143 6.32 -12.21 -1.39
N SER A 144 6.05 -10.99 -0.92
CA SER A 144 5.03 -10.75 0.11
C SER A 144 3.63 -11.19 -0.34
N LEU A 145 3.20 -10.82 -1.55
CA LEU A 145 1.89 -11.22 -2.05
C LEU A 145 1.84 -12.71 -2.42
N ALA A 146 2.93 -13.28 -2.95
CA ALA A 146 3.04 -14.71 -3.22
C ALA A 146 2.95 -15.54 -1.94
N GLU A 147 3.64 -15.14 -0.87
CA GLU A 147 3.57 -15.82 0.43
C GLU A 147 2.16 -15.73 1.04
N ALA A 148 1.49 -14.58 0.91
CA ALA A 148 0.10 -14.44 1.35
C ALA A 148 -0.87 -15.32 0.54
N LEU A 149 -0.60 -15.50 -0.76
CA LEU A 149 -1.32 -16.44 -1.61
C LEU A 149 -1.02 -17.89 -1.21
N ASP A 150 0.20 -18.27 -0.88
CA ASP A 150 0.50 -19.67 -0.55
C ASP A 150 -0.15 -20.14 0.77
N LYS A 151 -0.51 -19.21 1.65
CA LYS A 151 -1.26 -19.52 2.86
C LYS A 151 -2.69 -19.98 2.49
N PRO A 152 -3.14 -21.17 2.95
CA PRO A 152 -4.50 -21.60 2.71
C PRO A 152 -5.47 -20.60 3.35
N THR A 153 -6.43 -20.13 2.56
CA THR A 153 -7.57 -19.31 3.03
C THR A 153 -8.49 -20.20 3.87
N GLY A 154 -8.07 -20.51 5.11
CA GLY A 154 -8.69 -21.56 5.89
C GLY A 154 -7.90 -21.98 7.13
N ALA A 155 -7.54 -21.02 7.99
CA ALA A 155 -7.59 -21.28 9.42
C ALA A 155 -8.87 -20.62 9.95
N THR A 156 -10.01 -21.18 9.56
CA THR A 156 -11.24 -21.11 10.34
C THR A 156 -10.91 -21.62 11.73
N LEU A 157 -10.84 -20.75 12.74
CA LEU A 157 -11.14 -21.21 14.08
C LEU A 157 -12.65 -21.18 14.23
N VAL A 158 -13.18 -22.39 14.16
CA VAL A 158 -14.52 -22.78 14.53
C VAL A 158 -14.66 -22.60 16.05
N TYR A 159 -15.84 -22.10 16.45
CA TYR A 159 -16.40 -21.82 17.79
C TYR A 159 -16.00 -20.52 18.49
#